data_AF-A0A7U6KDP0-F1
#
_entry.id   AF-A0A7U6KDP0-F1
#
_cell.length_a   1.000
_cell.length_b   1.000
_cell.length_c   1.000
_cell.angle_alpha   90.00
_cell.angle_beta   90.00
_cell.angle_gamma   90.00
#
_symmetry.space_group_name_H-M   'P 1'
#
loop_
_entity.id
_entity.type
_entity.pdbx_description
1 polymer ?
#
loop_
_entity_poly.entity_id
_entity_poly.type
_entity_poly.pdbx_seq_one_letter_code
_entity_poly.pdbx_strand_id
1 'polypeptide(L)'
;MTTKSETKTVVKQKSVVKEVETKVYVGPTIPGVVTEGTIYNNGIPEVLDAVAKEEPAINSLIVKISYLAKARNELKNNGPMSIFYAKALEYKEKKGDK
;
A
#
# COMPACT_ATOMS: atom_id res chain seq x y z
N MET A 1 -36.64 -20.53 13.43
CA MET A 1 -36.56 -21.06 12.05
C MET A 1 -36.76 -19.87 11.13
N THR A 2 -35.85 -19.40 10.27
CA THR A 2 -34.63 -19.95 9.66
C THR A 2 -34.00 -18.76 8.90
N THR A 3 -32.73 -18.40 9.19
CA THR A 3 -31.59 -18.00 8.30
C THR A 3 -31.81 -17.05 7.08
N LYS A 4 -30.85 -16.30 6.49
CA LYS A 4 -29.40 -16.01 6.58
C LYS A 4 -29.11 -14.90 5.52
N SER A 5 -27.94 -14.27 5.61
CA SER A 5 -27.10 -13.80 4.48
C SER A 5 -27.04 -12.29 4.17
N GLU A 6 -25.91 -11.77 4.63
CA GLU A 6 -25.17 -10.56 4.23
C GLU A 6 -25.12 -10.30 2.72
N THR A 7 -25.22 -9.03 2.32
CA THR A 7 -24.28 -8.46 1.33
C THR A 7 -24.12 -6.96 1.55
N LYS A 8 -22.96 -6.58 2.08
CA LYS A 8 -22.57 -5.20 2.39
C LYS A 8 -22.18 -4.47 1.09
N THR A 9 -23.19 -3.85 0.51
CA THR A 9 -23.22 -2.42 0.15
C THR A 9 -21.93 -1.78 -0.42
N VAL A 10 -22.04 -1.41 -1.70
CA VAL A 10 -21.49 -0.24 -2.41
C VAL A 10 -20.05 -0.28 -2.94
N VAL A 11 -19.89 -0.84 -4.14
CA VAL A 11 -18.86 -0.41 -5.09
C VAL A 11 -19.31 0.92 -5.69
N LYS A 12 -18.83 2.04 -5.14
CA LYS A 12 -19.06 3.39 -5.68
C LYS A 12 -18.02 3.66 -6.76
N GLN A 13 -18.29 3.23 -7.99
CA GLN A 13 -17.63 3.78 -9.17
C GLN A 13 -17.94 5.28 -9.24
N LYS A 14 -16.96 6.11 -8.91
CA LYS A 14 -16.96 7.53 -9.24
C LYS A 14 -15.87 7.76 -10.29
N SER A 15 -16.28 7.62 -11.54
CA SER A 15 -15.58 8.14 -12.71
C SER A 15 -15.45 9.66 -12.56
N VAL A 16 -14.29 10.10 -12.09
CA VAL A 16 -13.77 11.45 -12.30
C VAL A 16 -12.57 11.25 -13.19
N VAL A 17 -12.45 12.03 -14.27
CA VAL A 17 -11.24 12.14 -15.08
C VAL A 17 -10.13 12.60 -14.14
N LYS A 18 -9.49 11.61 -13.49
CA LYS A 18 -8.49 11.81 -12.46
C LYS A 18 -7.19 11.76 -13.21
N GLU A 19 -6.53 12.91 -13.31
CA GLU A 19 -5.11 12.98 -13.62
C GLU A 19 -4.44 11.80 -12.90
N VAL A 20 -3.96 10.81 -13.67
CA VAL A 20 -3.62 9.51 -13.12
C VAL A 20 -2.28 9.69 -12.42
N GLU A 21 -2.36 10.18 -11.18
CA GLU A 21 -1.18 10.48 -10.37
C GLU A 21 -0.44 9.17 -10.15
N THR A 22 0.68 9.05 -10.85
CA THR A 22 1.52 7.87 -10.78
C THR A 22 2.05 7.74 -9.36
N LYS A 23 1.78 6.60 -8.73
CA LYS A 23 2.23 6.29 -7.38
C LYS A 23 3.35 5.27 -7.44
N VAL A 24 4.18 5.23 -6.42
CA VAL A 24 5.28 4.28 -6.29
C VAL A 24 5.31 3.78 -4.85
N TYR A 25 5.56 2.48 -4.72
CA TYR A 25 5.81 1.86 -3.44
C TYR A 25 7.30 1.95 -3.08
N VAL A 26 7.61 2.51 -1.93
CA VAL A 26 8.98 2.70 -1.42
C VAL A 26 9.29 1.87 -0.18
N GLY A 27 8.48 0.84 0.09
CA GLY A 27 8.70 -0.10 1.18
C GLY A 27 9.45 -1.37 0.77
N PRO A 28 9.68 -2.29 1.71
CA PRO A 28 10.31 -3.57 1.43
C PRO A 28 9.40 -4.46 0.57
N THR A 29 9.98 -5.37 -0.20
CA THR A 29 9.18 -6.38 -0.93
C THR A 29 8.39 -7.27 0.05
N ILE A 30 7.06 -7.31 -0.13
CA ILE A 30 6.12 -8.16 0.60
C ILE A 30 5.67 -9.28 -0.35
N PRO A 31 6.12 -10.53 -0.14
CA PRO A 31 5.78 -11.66 -1.02
C PRO A 31 4.28 -11.81 -1.24
N GLY A 32 3.86 -11.99 -2.50
CA GLY A 32 2.46 -12.13 -2.87
C GLY A 32 1.62 -10.84 -2.82
N VAL A 33 2.20 -9.70 -2.42
CA VAL A 33 1.49 -8.41 -2.30
C VAL A 33 2.10 -7.34 -3.20
N VAL A 34 3.37 -6.98 -2.98
CA VAL A 34 4.03 -5.87 -3.68
C VAL A 34 5.55 -6.04 -3.69
N THR A 35 6.18 -5.65 -4.79
CA THR A 35 7.65 -5.58 -4.90
C THR A 35 8.14 -4.17 -4.62
N GLU A 36 9.29 -4.05 -3.97
CA GLU A 36 9.96 -2.77 -3.75
C GLU A 36 10.12 -2.00 -5.07
N GLY A 37 9.79 -0.70 -5.07
CA GLY A 37 9.90 0.15 -6.24
C GLY A 37 8.83 -0.06 -7.31
N THR A 38 7.77 -0.84 -7.04
CA THR A 38 6.65 -0.99 -7.97
C THR A 38 5.95 0.35 -8.21
N ILE A 39 5.73 0.67 -9.49
CA ILE A 39 5.06 1.90 -9.93
C ILE A 39 3.64 1.56 -10.37
N TYR A 40 2.70 2.37 -9.92
CA TYR A 40 1.27 2.26 -10.18
C TYR A 40 0.81 3.47 -10.98
N ASN A 41 0.57 3.26 -12.28
CA ASN A 41 0.08 4.28 -13.20
C ASN A 41 -1.42 4.14 -13.51
N ASN A 42 -2.11 3.11 -12.97
CA ASN A 42 -3.52 2.85 -13.23
C ASN A 42 -4.31 2.51 -11.95
N GLY A 43 -3.88 3.08 -10.82
CA GLY A 43 -4.43 2.79 -9.49
C GLY A 43 -3.67 1.71 -8.73
N ILE A 44 -4.04 1.54 -7.45
CA ILE A 44 -3.43 0.58 -6.53
C ILE A 44 -4.18 -0.77 -6.62
N PRO A 45 -3.49 -1.91 -6.70
CA PRO A 45 -4.12 -3.23 -6.72
C PRO A 45 -4.94 -3.49 -5.45
N GLU A 46 -6.03 -4.25 -5.59
CA GLU A 46 -6.92 -4.58 -4.45
C GLU A 46 -6.18 -5.31 -3.32
N VAL A 47 -5.24 -6.20 -3.67
CA VAL A 47 -4.40 -6.91 -2.68
C VAL A 47 -3.59 -5.92 -1.84
N LEU A 48 -2.98 -4.91 -2.47
CA LEU A 48 -2.21 -3.89 -1.76
C LEU A 48 -3.13 -2.96 -0.95
N ASP A 49 -4.33 -2.67 -1.44
CA ASP A 49 -5.34 -1.88 -0.71
C ASP A 49 -5.85 -2.61 0.55
N ALA A 50 -6.08 -3.93 0.45
CA ALA A 50 -6.46 -4.76 1.60
C ALA A 50 -5.35 -4.80 2.65
N VAL A 51 -4.11 -4.95 2.22
CA VAL A 51 -2.94 -4.93 3.12
C VAL A 51 -2.72 -3.54 3.72
N ALA A 52 -2.93 -2.47 2.95
CA ALA A 52 -2.87 -1.09 3.43
C ALA A 52 -3.95 -0.77 4.48
N LYS A 53 -5.11 -1.46 4.42
CA LYS A 53 -6.15 -1.40 5.46
C LYS A 53 -5.79 -2.18 6.72
N GLU A 54 -5.12 -3.31 6.56
CA GLU A 54 -4.62 -4.14 7.67
C GLU A 54 -3.46 -3.44 8.41
N GLU A 55 -2.49 -2.90 7.67
CA GLU A 55 -1.33 -2.20 8.18
C GLU A 55 -1.18 -0.81 7.51
N PRO A 56 -1.64 0.26 8.20
CA PRO A 56 -1.57 1.64 7.67
C PRO A 56 -0.14 2.13 7.37
N ALA A 57 0.89 1.52 7.96
CA ALA A 57 2.27 1.84 7.61
C ALA A 57 2.59 1.52 6.15
N ILE A 58 2.02 0.44 5.59
CA ILE A 58 2.22 0.06 4.19
C ILE A 58 1.60 1.11 3.26
N ASN A 59 0.43 1.64 3.62
CA ASN A 59 -0.20 2.74 2.88
C ASN A 59 0.68 4.00 2.86
N SER A 60 1.37 4.27 3.98
CA SER A 60 2.26 5.43 4.11
C SER A 60 3.52 5.31 3.22
N LEU A 61 3.88 4.09 2.83
CA LEU A 61 4.97 3.80 1.89
C LEU A 61 4.53 3.90 0.41
N ILE A 62 3.27 4.25 0.12
CA ILE A 62 2.78 4.52 -1.23
C ILE A 62 2.81 6.03 -1.45
N VAL A 63 3.80 6.52 -2.17
CA VAL A 63 4.01 7.95 -2.43
C VAL A 63 3.75 8.29 -3.90
N LYS A 64 3.43 9.55 -4.21
CA LYS A 64 3.42 9.98 -5.63
C LYS A 64 4.84 9.93 -6.18
N ILE A 65 4.97 9.65 -7.48
CA ILE A 65 6.28 9.57 -8.15
C ILE A 65 7.11 10.85 -7.96
N SER A 66 6.46 12.02 -7.94
CA SER A 66 7.10 13.32 -7.69
C SER A 66 7.76 13.42 -6.31
N TYR A 67 7.30 12.64 -5.33
CA TYR A 67 7.86 12.59 -3.97
C TYR A 67 8.85 11.43 -3.76
N LEU A 68 9.08 10.58 -4.76
CA LEU A 68 9.97 9.42 -4.66
C LEU A 68 11.37 9.81 -4.18
N ALA A 69 11.94 10.88 -4.76
CA ALA A 69 13.27 11.36 -4.38
C ALA A 69 13.32 11.78 -2.89
N LYS A 70 12.30 12.48 -2.42
CA LYS A 70 12.18 12.88 -1.01
C LYS A 70 12.03 11.66 -0.11
N ALA A 71 11.14 10.74 -0.45
CA ALA A 71 10.91 9.51 0.32
C ALA A 71 12.17 8.66 0.43
N ARG A 72 12.94 8.50 -0.65
CA ARG A 72 14.22 7.79 -0.63
C ARG A 72 15.26 8.51 0.24
N ASN A 73 15.30 9.84 0.19
CA ASN A 73 16.18 10.61 1.06
C ASN A 73 15.80 10.44 2.55
N GLU A 74 14.52 10.41 2.88
CA GLU A 74 14.06 10.12 4.25
C GLU A 74 14.43 8.70 4.68
N LEU A 75 14.25 7.69 3.83
CA LEU A 75 14.69 6.33 4.14
C LEU A 75 16.21 6.24 4.38
N LYS A 76 17.01 6.92 3.57
CA LYS A 76 18.47 6.95 3.71
C LYS A 76 18.94 7.65 4.99
N ASN A 77 18.26 8.71 5.40
CA ASN A 77 18.66 9.52 6.56
C ASN A 77 17.90 9.16 7.84
N ASN A 78 17.28 7.98 7.92
CA ASN A 78 16.45 7.57 9.07
C ASN A 78 15.34 8.58 9.42
N GLY A 79 14.79 9.28 8.42
CA GLY A 79 13.64 10.16 8.55
C GLY A 79 12.32 9.40 8.73
N PRO A 80 11.16 10.09 8.78
CA PRO A 80 9.89 9.49 9.16
C PRO A 80 9.50 8.23 8.36
N MET A 81 9.87 8.16 7.08
CA MET A 81 9.62 6.99 6.22
C MET A 81 10.32 5.71 6.71
N SER A 82 11.43 5.81 7.44
CA SER A 82 12.13 4.62 7.98
C SER A 82 11.28 3.89 9.03
N ILE A 83 10.46 4.62 9.80
CA ILE A 83 9.56 4.05 10.80
C ILE A 83 8.48 3.20 10.12
N PHE A 84 7.88 3.73 9.04
CA PHE A 84 6.90 2.99 8.26
C PHE A 84 7.54 1.77 7.57
N TYR A 85 8.77 1.94 7.07
CA TYR A 85 9.53 0.85 6.47
C TYR A 85 9.80 -0.29 7.46
N ALA A 86 10.21 0.03 8.69
CA ALA A 86 10.41 -0.96 9.74
C ALA A 86 9.12 -1.75 10.06
N LYS A 87 7.98 -1.07 10.15
CA LYS A 87 6.68 -1.76 10.33
C LYS A 87 6.31 -2.65 9.15
N ALA A 88 6.61 -2.23 7.93
CA ALA A 88 6.39 -3.07 6.75
C ALA A 88 7.30 -4.31 6.74
N LEU A 89 8.53 -4.21 7.29
CA LEU A 89 9.39 -5.37 7.52
C LEU A 89 8.77 -6.33 8.55
N GLU A 90 8.32 -5.82 9.70
CA GLU A 90 7.65 -6.66 10.71
C GLU A 90 6.39 -7.35 10.15
N TYR A 91 5.63 -6.63 9.31
CA TYR A 91 4.47 -7.20 8.64
C TYR A 91 4.85 -8.34 7.69
N LYS A 92 5.91 -8.14 6.90
CA LYS A 92 6.47 -9.17 6.01
C LYS A 92 6.86 -10.42 6.80
N GLU A 93 7.53 -10.27 7.92
CA GLU A 93 7.95 -11.41 8.76
C GLU A 93 6.74 -12.15 9.33
N LYS A 94 5.71 -11.44 9.81
CA LYS A 94 4.46 -12.06 10.30
C LYS A 94 3.71 -12.85 9.23
N LYS A 95 3.81 -12.48 7.95
CA LYS A 95 3.15 -13.19 6.84
C LYS A 95 4.05 -14.20 6.11
N GLY A 96 5.37 -14.13 6.27
CA GLY A 96 6.33 -15.03 5.66
C GLY A 96 6.46 -16.40 6.33
N ASP A 97 5.91 -16.57 7.53
CA ASP A 97 5.95 -17.82 8.30
C ASP A 97 4.75 -18.76 8.01
N LYS A 98 4.03 -18.55 6.90
CA LYS A 98 2.79 -19.28 6.58
C LYS A 98 2.80 -19.96 5.23
#